data_AF-A0A8S3BRS6-F1
#
_entry.id   AF-A0A8S3BRS6-F1
#
_cell.length_a   1.000
_cell.length_b   1.000
_cell.length_c   1.000
_cell.angle_alpha   90.00
_cell.angle_beta   90.00
_cell.angle_gamma   90.00
#
_symmetry.space_group_name_H-M   'P 1'
#
loop_
_entity.id
_entity.type
_entity.pdbx_description
1 polymer ?
#
loop_
_entity_poly.entity_id
_entity_poly.type
_entity_poly.pdbx_seq_one_letter_code
_entity_poly.pdbx_strand_id
1 'polypeptide(L)' 'TPLFGAAKKGHVEICEYLIENNADVNAVTMTGATPLYTATEE' A
#
# COMPACT_ATOMS: atom_id res chain seq x y z
N THR A 1 4.65 -2.96 -5.18
CA THR A 1 4.02 -1.82 -5.89
C THR A 1 4.34 -0.53 -5.15
N PRO A 2 4.27 0.65 -5.80
CA PRO A 2 4.53 1.95 -5.15
C PRO A 2 3.65 2.16 -3.90
N LEU A 3 2.39 1.71 -3.92
CA LEU A 3 1.48 1.75 -2.77
C LEU A 3 2.00 0.94 -1.57
N PHE A 4 2.60 -0.23 -1.82
CA PHE A 4 3.17 -1.08 -0.78
C PHE A 4 4.39 -0.45 -0.08
N GLY A 5 5.25 0.24 -0.85
CA GLY A 5 6.40 0.95 -0.30
C GLY A 5 6.00 2.16 0.54
N ALA A 6 4.93 2.85 0.15
CA ALA A 6 4.35 3.94 0.92
C ALA A 6 3.71 3.43 2.22
N ALA A 7 2.90 2.37 2.13
CA ALA A 7 2.25 1.71 3.26
C ALA A 7 3.26 1.21 4.31
N LYS A 8 4.31 0.49 3.87
CA LYS A 8 5.38 -0.01 4.75
C LYS A 8 6.14 1.10 5.48
N LYS A 9 6.23 2.28 4.89
CA LYS A 9 6.90 3.44 5.50
C LYS A 9 5.96 4.32 6.33
N GLY A 10 4.67 3.98 6.42
CA GLY A 10 3.67 4.80 7.09
C GLY A 10 3.36 6.11 6.36
N HIS A 11 3.65 6.21 5.06
CA HIS A 11 3.37 7.40 4.26
C HIS A 11 1.92 7.41 3.81
N VAL A 12 1.03 7.79 4.72
CA VAL A 12 -0.43 7.80 4.51
C VAL A 12 -0.81 8.74 3.36
N GLU A 13 -0.24 9.95 3.27
CA GLU A 13 -0.59 10.88 2.18
C GLU A 13 -0.21 10.32 0.80
N ILE A 14 0.89 9.56 0.71
CA ILE A 14 1.29 8.91 -0.54
C ILE A 14 0.35 7.75 -0.86
N CYS A 15 -0.14 7.04 0.16
CA CYS A 15 -1.13 5.99 -0.04
C CYS A 15 -2.44 6.57 -0.57
N GLU A 16 -2.95 7.64 0.04
CA GLU A 16 -4.16 8.33 -0.41
C GLU A 16 -4.01 8.86 -1.83
N TYR A 17 -2.91 9.54 -2.14
CA TYR A 17 -2.64 10.03 -3.50
C TYR A 17 -2.63 8.90 -4.54
N LEU A 18 -2.02 7.76 -4.22
CA LEU A 18 -2.00 6.61 -5.12
C LEU A 18 -3.41 6.00 -5.28
N ILE A 19 -4.18 5.88 -4.20
CA ILE A 19 -5.57 5.40 -4.25
C ILE A 19 -6.45 6.31 -5.12
N GLU A 20 -6.32 7.63 -4.97
CA GLU A 20 -7.01 8.62 -5.82
C GLU A 20 -6.63 8.51 -7.29
N ASN A 21 -5.41 8.07 -7.59
CA ASN A 21 -4.92 7.82 -8.95
C ASN A 21 -5.28 6.42 -9.49
N ASN A 22 -6.32 5.78 -8.96
CA ASN A 22 -6.72 4.40 -9.32
C ASN A 22 -5.59 3.37 -9.11
N ALA A 23 -4.70 3.57 -8.14
CA ALA A 23 -3.75 2.53 -7.77
C ALA A 23 -4.51 1.30 -7.28
N ASP A 24 -4.07 0.13 -7.75
CA ASP A 24 -4.67 -1.13 -7.36
C ASP A 24 -4.42 -1.42 -5.87
N VAL A 25 -5.43 -1.13 -5.06
CA VAL A 25 -5.44 -1.40 -3.61
C VAL A 25 -5.44 -2.89 -3.30
N ASN A 26 -5.84 -3.72 -4.27
CA ASN A 26 -5.80 -5.18 -4.18
C ASN A 26 -4.49 -5.74 -4.71
N ALA A 27 -3.49 -4.91 -5.04
CA ALA A 27 -2.18 -5.36 -5.46
C ALA A 27 -1.51 -6.16 -4.33
N VAL A 28 -1.73 -7.47 -4.35
CA VAL A 28 -1.09 -8.44 -3.49
C VAL A 28 0.38 -8.52 -3.86
N THR A 29 1.24 -8.45 -2.85
CA THR A 29 2.66 -8.74 -3.03
C THR A 29 2.87 -10.24 -3.23
N MET A 30 4.08 -10.63 -3.62
CA MET A 30 4.43 -12.04 -3.86
C MET A 30 4.20 -12.96 -2.65
N THR A 31 4.03 -12.40 -1.45
CA THR A 31 3.72 -13.12 -0.21
C THR A 31 2.22 -13.20 0.08
N GLY A 32 1.36 -12.65 -0.78
CA GLY A 32 -0.08 -12.51 -0.54
C GLY A 32 -0.45 -11.33 0.37
N ALA A 33 0.53 -10.57 0.87
CA ALA A 33 0.27 -9.41 1.72
C ALA A 33 -0.29 -8.25 0.89
N THR A 34 -1.41 -7.69 1.34
CA THR A 34 -1.98 -6.47 0.79
C THR A 34 -1.27 -5.25 1.36
N PRO A 35 -1.30 -4.10 0.69
CA PRO A 35 -0.76 -2.86 1.24
C PRO A 35 -1.37 -2.51 2.60
N LEU A 36 -2.64 -2.86 2.81
CA LEU A 36 -3.33 -2.68 4.09
C LEU A 36 -2.71 -3.57 5.19
N TYR A 37 -2.43 -4.84 4.89
CA TYR A 37 -1.80 -5.77 5.82
C TYR A 37 -0.42 -5.27 6.27
N THR A 38 0.39 -4.76 5.33
CA THR A 38 1.73 -4.21 5.63
C THR A 38 1.71 -2.83 6.26
N ALA A 39 0.62 -2.07 6.12
CA ALA A 39 0.42 -0.84 6.88
C ALA A 39 0.08 -1.12 8.36
N THR A 40 -0.45 -2.30 8.67
CA THR A 40 -0.86 -2.70 10.03
C THR A 40 0.18 -3.55 10.77
N GLU A 41 1.15 -4.12 10.08
CA GLU A 41 2.29 -4.81 10.71
C GLU A 41 3.37 -3.78 11.06
N GLU A 42 3.41 -3.34 12.34
CA GLU A 42 4.58 -2.68 12.96
C GLU A 42 5.72 -3.66 13.22
#